data_AF-A0A4V2T401-F1
#
_entry.id   AF-A0A4V2T401-F1
#
_cell.length_a   1.000
_cell.length_b   1.000
_cell.length_c   1.000
_cell.angle_alpha   90.00
_cell.angle_beta   90.00
_cell.angle_gamma   90.00
#
_symmetry.space_group_name_H-M   'P 1'
#
loop_
_entity.id
_entity.type
_entity.pdbx_description
1 polymer ?
#
loop_
_entity_poly.entity_id
_entity_poly.type
_entity_poly.pdbx_seq_one_letter_code
_entity_poly.pdbx_strand_id
1 'polypeptide(L)'
;MSLENIKCPLCKSDSNEAKNKPLRKIVREELKHLIIDESYYFCSNSICEVVFFNKDMEKIFLLEDVNLFADIDEQSGCGCNNQKNGCNKSGGCCGN
;
A
#
# COMPACT_ATOMS: atom_id res chain seq x y z
N MET A 1 32.07 -0.09 -0.46
CA MET A 1 30.89 0.75 -0.18
C MET A 1 30.01 -0.06 0.74
N SER A 2 29.93 0.33 2.01
CA SER A 2 29.19 -0.41 3.03
C SER A 2 27.70 -0.34 2.71
N LEU A 3 27.08 -1.48 2.45
CA LEU A 3 25.62 -1.59 2.35
C LEU A 3 25.10 -1.31 3.77
N GLU A 4 24.68 -0.07 4.05
CA GLU A 4 24.04 0.25 5.32
C GLU A 4 22.79 -0.63 5.42
N ASN A 5 22.86 -1.68 6.24
CA ASN A 5 21.72 -2.54 6.51
C ASN A 5 20.79 -1.74 7.42
N ILE A 6 19.91 -0.96 6.81
CA ILE A 6 18.89 -0.22 7.52
C ILE A 6 17.94 -1.24 8.14
N LYS A 7 17.73 -1.10 9.44
CA LYS A 7 16.90 -2.00 10.24
C LYS A 7 15.68 -1.25 10.72
N CYS A 8 14.59 -1.98 10.88
CA CYS A 8 13.39 -1.42 11.48
C CYS A 8 13.70 -0.86 12.88
N PRO A 9 13.29 0.38 13.19
CA PRO A 9 13.57 0.99 14.49
C PRO A 9 12.92 0.21 15.64
N LEU A 10 11.77 -0.44 15.39
CA LEU A 10 10.99 -1.15 16.40
C LEU A 10 11.48 -2.60 16.59
N CYS A 11 11.38 -3.45 15.56
CA CYS A 11 11.67 -4.89 15.69
C CYS A 11 13.10 -5.30 15.33
N LYS A 12 13.94 -4.37 14.84
CA LYS A 12 15.31 -4.61 14.38
C LYS A 12 15.47 -5.63 13.25
N SER A 13 14.37 -6.06 12.63
CA SER A 13 14.38 -6.86 11.41
C SER A 13 14.91 -6.06 10.22
N ASP A 14 15.32 -6.79 9.18
CA ASP A 14 15.79 -6.18 7.93
C ASP A 14 14.67 -5.37 7.26
N SER A 15 15.10 -4.31 6.57
CA SER A 15 14.20 -3.45 5.81
C SER A 15 14.67 -3.31 4.38
N ASN A 16 13.72 -3.02 3.49
CA ASN A 16 13.96 -2.86 2.06
C ASN A 16 13.59 -1.45 1.64
N GLU A 17 14.31 -0.87 0.68
CA GLU A 17 13.97 0.44 0.14
C GLU A 17 12.59 0.40 -0.55
N ALA A 18 11.73 1.34 -0.17
CA ALA A 18 10.39 1.52 -0.69
C ALA A 18 10.33 2.75 -1.61
N LYS A 19 9.69 2.60 -2.76
CA LYS A 19 9.44 3.74 -3.66
C LYS A 19 8.34 4.64 -3.08
N ASN A 20 8.50 5.96 -3.23
CA ASN A 20 7.50 6.94 -2.74
C ASN A 20 6.12 6.81 -3.42
N LYS A 21 6.08 6.38 -4.69
CA LYS A 21 4.82 6.22 -5.44
C LYS A 21 3.85 5.20 -4.80
N PRO A 22 4.24 3.94 -4.53
CA PRO A 22 3.36 3.00 -3.84
C PRO A 22 3.07 3.42 -2.39
N LEU A 23 4.02 4.02 -1.68
CA LEU A 23 3.79 4.54 -0.32
C LEU A 23 2.58 5.50 -0.27
N ARG A 24 2.54 6.48 -1.19
CA ARG A 24 1.43 7.46 -1.28
C ARG A 24 0.07 6.84 -1.65
N LYS A 25 0.03 5.60 -2.16
CA LYS A 25 -1.24 4.91 -2.44
C LYS A 25 -1.81 4.22 -1.21
N ILE A 26 -0.93 3.69 -0.36
CA ILE A 26 -1.32 2.82 0.75
C ILE A 26 -1.47 3.63 2.05
N VAL A 27 -0.67 4.67 2.26
CA VAL A 27 -0.81 5.56 3.43
C VAL A 27 -2.13 6.33 3.36
N ARG A 28 -2.84 6.43 4.50
CA ARG A 28 -4.10 7.17 4.64
C ARG A 28 -3.97 8.61 4.12
N GLU A 29 -5.02 9.11 3.45
CA GLU A 29 -5.04 10.47 2.85
C GLU A 29 -4.58 11.55 3.84
N GLU A 30 -5.06 11.48 5.09
CA GLU A 30 -4.73 12.44 6.13
C GLU A 30 -3.24 12.47 6.50
N LEU A 31 -2.48 11.41 6.23
CA LEU A 31 -1.06 11.28 6.56
C LEU A 31 -0.15 11.49 5.34
N LYS A 32 -0.71 11.58 4.11
CA LYS A 32 0.09 11.74 2.88
C LYS A 32 0.92 13.03 2.85
N HIS A 33 0.49 14.06 3.58
CA HIS A 33 1.23 15.31 3.71
C HIS A 33 2.53 15.16 4.52
N LEU A 34 2.65 14.09 5.32
CA LEU A 34 3.86 13.75 6.07
C LEU A 34 4.91 13.03 5.21
N ILE A 35 4.52 12.56 4.01
CA ILE A 35 5.42 11.91 3.06
C ILE A 35 6.23 12.99 2.33
N ILE A 36 7.52 13.04 2.65
CA ILE A 36 8.51 13.94 2.04
C ILE A 36 9.26 13.26 0.88
N ASP A 37 10.01 14.05 0.10
CA ASP A 37 10.79 13.53 -1.04
C ASP A 37 12.14 12.97 -0.56
N GLU A 38 12.06 11.88 0.20
CA GLU A 38 13.22 11.16 0.75
C GLU A 38 13.09 9.65 0.49
N SER A 39 14.15 8.91 0.76
CA SER A 39 14.12 7.44 0.74
C SER A 39 13.37 6.90 1.95
N TYR A 40 12.31 6.13 1.68
CA TYR A 40 11.59 5.36 2.67
C TYR A 40 12.01 3.89 2.61
N TYR A 41 11.82 3.20 3.72
CA TYR A 41 12.12 1.80 3.91
C TYR A 41 10.87 1.08 4.43
N PHE A 42 10.67 -0.13 3.95
CA PHE A 42 9.60 -1.04 4.38
C PHE A 42 10.17 -2.10 5.33
N CYS A 43 9.51 -2.31 6.47
CA CYS A 43 9.86 -3.40 7.36
C CYS A 43 9.27 -4.72 6.86
N SER A 44 10.12 -5.72 6.60
CA SER A 44 9.67 -7.03 6.10
C SER A 44 9.10 -7.96 7.16
N ASN A 45 8.92 -7.49 8.40
CA ASN A 45 8.45 -8.32 9.51
C ASN A 45 6.94 -8.18 9.69
N SER A 46 6.19 -9.23 9.36
CA SER A 46 4.72 -9.26 9.40
C SER A 46 4.11 -9.13 10.80
N ILE A 47 4.87 -9.38 11.87
CA ILE A 47 4.40 -9.19 13.25
C ILE A 47 4.77 -7.81 13.81
N CYS A 48 5.45 -6.97 13.04
CA CYS A 48 5.84 -5.62 13.45
C CYS A 48 4.76 -4.61 13.06
N GLU A 49 4.48 -3.67 13.96
CA GLU A 49 3.53 -2.60 13.70
C GLU A 49 4.07 -1.55 12.73
N VAL A 50 5.39 -1.38 12.65
CA VAL A 50 6.02 -0.46 11.69
C VAL A 50 5.95 -1.06 10.29
N VAL A 51 5.35 -0.30 9.38
CA VAL A 51 5.25 -0.68 7.97
C VAL A 51 6.30 0.09 7.17
N PHE A 52 6.33 1.42 7.32
CA PHE A 52 7.28 2.28 6.60
C PHE A 52 8.00 3.25 7.54
N PHE A 53 9.23 3.62 7.20
CA PHE A 53 9.98 4.65 7.90
C PHE A 53 11.00 5.32 6.99
N ASN A 54 11.35 6.59 7.22
CA ASN A 54 12.43 7.27 6.48
C ASN A 54 13.82 6.94 7.06
N LYS A 55 14.89 7.28 6.33
CA LYS A 55 16.28 7.00 6.73
C LYS A 55 16.60 7.50 8.15
N ASP A 56 16.14 8.71 8.47
CA ASP A 56 16.40 9.39 9.74
C ASP A 56 15.45 8.96 10.86
N MET A 57 14.49 8.05 10.58
CA MET A 57 13.50 7.53 11.53
C MET A 57 12.61 8.63 12.16
N GLU A 58 12.53 9.81 11.53
CA GLU A 58 11.66 10.91 11.95
C GLU A 58 10.21 10.72 11.50
N LYS A 59 10.01 10.00 10.40
CA LYS A 59 8.69 9.65 9.85
C LYS A 59 8.55 8.14 9.90
N ILE A 60 7.62 7.67 10.71
CA ILE A 60 7.29 6.25 10.89
C ILE A 60 5.80 6.12 10.64
N PHE A 61 5.41 5.16 9.79
CA PHE A 61 4.03 4.80 9.51
C PHE A 61 3.78 3.38 10.00
N LEU A 62 2.76 3.23 10.82
CA LEU A 62 2.35 1.96 11.41
C LEU A 62 1.29 1.26 10.54
N LEU A 63 0.93 0.02 10.90
CA LEU A 63 -0.15 -0.76 10.29
C LEU A 63 -1.47 0.01 10.29
N GLU A 64 -1.71 0.79 11.34
CA GLU A 64 -2.90 1.63 11.50
C GLU A 64 -2.85 2.90 10.62
N ASP A 65 -1.67 3.35 10.19
CA ASP A 65 -1.52 4.52 9.32
C ASP A 65 -1.68 4.19 7.82
N VAL A 66 -1.71 2.90 7.51
CA VAL A 66 -1.80 2.38 6.14
C VAL A 66 -3.13 1.68 5.92
N ASN A 67 -3.77 1.99 4.80
CA ASN A 67 -4.91 1.23 4.31
C ASN A 67 -4.38 0.11 3.41
N LEU A 68 -3.93 -0.99 4.02
CA LEU A 68 -3.50 -2.18 3.28
C LEU A 68 -4.64 -2.77 2.42
N PHE A 69 -5.88 -2.49 2.82
CA PHE A 69 -7.11 -2.88 2.12
C PHE A 69 -7.53 -1.90 1.01
N ALA A 70 -6.81 -0.79 0.78
CA ALA A 70 -7.21 0.21 -0.22
C ALA A 70 -7.19 -0.31 -1.67
N ASP A 71 -6.38 -1.35 -1.95
CA ASP A 71 -6.38 -2.05 -3.25
C ASP A 71 -7.33 -3.26 -3.26
N ILE A 72 -7.97 -3.58 -2.14
CA ILE A 72 -9.09 -4.52 -2.10
C ILE A 72 -10.36 -3.71 -2.30
N ASP A 73 -10.40 -3.00 -3.43
CA ASP A 73 -11.70 -2.71 -4.04
C ASP A 73 -12.27 -4.09 -4.33
N GLU A 74 -13.34 -4.39 -3.61
CA GLU A 74 -14.12 -5.59 -3.80
C GLU A 74 -14.66 -5.58 -5.24
N GLN A 75 -13.85 -6.05 -6.20
CA GLN A 75 -14.33 -6.64 -7.45
C GLN A 75 -15.06 -7.98 -7.16
N SER A 76 -15.77 -8.07 -6.03
CA SER A 76 -16.98 -8.87 -5.89
C SER A 76 -18.22 -8.06 -6.31
N GLY A 77 -18.06 -6.91 -6.97
CA GLY A 77 -19.16 -6.21 -7.63
C GLY A 77 -19.34 -6.69 -9.06
N CYS A 78 -20.25 -7.65 -9.28
CA CYS A 78 -20.88 -7.81 -10.59
C CYS A 78 -21.69 -6.51 -10.85
N GLY A 79 -21.03 -5.50 -11.41
CA GLY A 79 -21.54 -4.13 -11.55
C GLY A 79 -22.52 -3.99 -12.72
N CYS A 80 -23.70 -4.58 -12.60
CA CYS A 80 -24.82 -4.19 -13.42
C CYS A 80 -25.36 -2.86 -12.87
N ASN A 81 -25.16 -1.73 -13.55
CA ASN A 81 -26.12 -0.62 -13.52
C ASN A 81 -25.96 0.35 -14.70
N ASN A 82 -26.86 0.14 -15.67
CA ASN A 82 -27.53 1.15 -16.49
C ASN A 82 -26.71 2.05 -17.43
N GLN A 83 -26.14 1.41 -18.45
CA GLN A 83 -26.46 1.82 -19.83
C GLN A 83 -26.51 0.56 -20.71
N LYS A 84 -27.73 0.22 -21.13
CA LYS A 84 -28.12 -0.66 -22.24
C LYS A 84 -26.95 -1.38 -22.96
N ASN A 85 -26.51 -2.52 -22.42
CA ASN A 85 -26.08 -3.72 -23.15
C ASN A 85 -25.69 -4.80 -22.11
N GLY A 86 -26.20 -6.02 -22.31
CA GLY A 86 -26.32 -7.04 -21.28
C GLY A 86 -25.02 -7.79 -20.96
N CYS A 87 -24.86 -8.12 -19.67
CA CYS A 87 -23.95 -9.17 -19.23
C CYS A 87 -24.79 -10.43 -18.94
N ASN A 88 -24.51 -11.55 -19.61
CA ASN A 88 -25.15 -12.84 -19.32
C ASN A 88 -24.35 -13.60 -18.25
N LYS A 89 -25.05 -14.30 -17.35
CA LYS A 89 -24.59 -15.03 -16.16
C LYS A 89 -23.77 -16.30 -16.43
N SER A 90 -23.12 -16.40 -17.59
CA SER A 90 -22.29 -17.56 -17.94
C SER A 90 -21.31 -17.16 -19.03
N GLY A 91 -20.21 -16.51 -18.66
CA GLY A 91 -19.04 -16.30 -19.55
C GLY A 91 -19.36 -15.90 -21.00
N GLY A 92 -20.38 -15.08 -21.21
CA GLY A 92 -20.92 -14.78 -22.53
C GLY A 92 -21.50 -13.37 -22.57
N CYS A 93 -21.00 -12.57 -23.51
CA CYS A 93 -21.63 -11.30 -23.90
C CYS A 93 -22.77 -11.61 -24.88
N CYS A 94 -23.97 -11.06 -24.63
CA CYS A 94 -25.08 -11.15 -25.56
C CYS A 94 -25.54 -9.75 -26.02
N GLY A 95 -25.59 -9.58 -27.34
CA GLY A 95 -26.61 -8.81 -28.08
C GLY A 95 -26.13 -7.46 -28.64
N ASN A 96 -26.38 -7.10 -29.91
CA ASN A 96 -27.15 -7.79 -30.97
C ASN A 96 -26.29 -8.67 -31.88
#